data_AF-A0A2A2JWH1-F1
#
_entry.id   AF-A0A2A2JWH1-F1
#
_cell.length_a   1.000
_cell.length_b   1.000
_cell.length_c   1.000
_cell.angle_alpha   90.00
_cell.angle_beta   90.00
_cell.angle_gamma   90.00
#
_symmetry.space_group_name_H-M   'P 1'
#
loop_
_entity.id
_entity.type
_entity.pdbx_description
1 polymer ?
#
loop_
_entity_poly.entity_id
_entity_poly.type
_entity_poly.pdbx_seq_one_letter_code
_entity_poly.pdbx_strand_id
1 'polypeptide(L)'
;MVYEPVTYNPNQEHENLQPSAPLQDDVHHAEQGNKGGLSFDNRSIRQGFVRKVFCWVTIMMLITATIATGYMSAVVCAQYTAESVVLSLIVTTVVCALIIVFAMQTKYDLTSCMGYMFIFLMVIFVTAILLLICHLTRFYAAIPWLSFVYTLLITLFCVMYLAMDIQMLMGGEKIELSPEEHVMAAIQIYLDVLNLFWLILSLLGKKN
;
A
#
# COMPACT_ATOMS: atom_id res chain seq x y z
N MET A 1 57.41 -49.74 57.92
CA MET A 1 56.16 -49.66 57.12
C MET A 1 55.79 -48.18 57.12
N VAL A 2 56.16 -47.33 56.15
CA VAL A 2 55.76 -47.25 54.72
C VAL A 2 54.24 -47.06 54.57
N TYR A 3 53.86 -45.78 54.42
CA TYR A 3 52.73 -45.13 53.71
C TYR A 3 51.27 -45.47 54.14
N GLU A 4 50.23 -44.65 53.91
CA GLU A 4 49.95 -43.62 52.88
C GLU A 4 49.12 -42.42 53.42
N PRO A 5 49.22 -41.24 52.80
CA PRO A 5 48.30 -40.11 53.06
C PRO A 5 46.95 -40.31 52.36
N VAL A 6 45.84 -39.99 53.05
CA VAL A 6 44.48 -39.99 52.48
C VAL A 6 44.38 -38.89 51.42
N THR A 7 44.18 -39.29 50.17
CA THR A 7 43.90 -38.39 49.05
C THR A 7 42.44 -37.94 49.09
N TYR A 8 42.24 -36.62 48.95
CA TYR A 8 40.93 -35.99 48.87
C TYR A 8 40.26 -36.34 47.53
N ASN A 9 39.04 -36.89 47.59
CA ASN A 9 38.21 -37.19 46.42
C ASN A 9 37.14 -36.08 46.25
N PRO A 10 37.21 -35.26 45.20
CA PRO A 10 36.32 -34.11 45.02
C PRO A 10 34.88 -34.47 44.62
N ASN A 11 34.53 -35.74 44.46
CA ASN A 11 33.19 -36.15 44.00
C ASN A 11 32.19 -36.46 45.13
N GLN A 12 32.49 -36.13 46.40
CA GLN A 12 31.53 -36.27 47.51
C GLN A 12 30.53 -35.10 47.63
N GLU A 13 30.58 -34.08 46.77
CA GLU A 13 29.73 -32.87 46.82
C GLU A 13 28.24 -33.07 46.44
N HIS A 14 27.77 -34.30 46.20
CA HIS A 14 26.41 -34.51 45.67
C HIS A 14 25.41 -35.23 46.57
N GLU A 15 25.68 -35.38 47.87
CA GLU A 15 24.69 -36.00 48.76
C GLU A 15 24.66 -35.33 50.14
N ASN A 16 23.62 -34.48 50.32
CA ASN A 16 22.92 -34.18 51.56
C ASN A 16 22.88 -32.70 52.01
N LEU A 17 21.66 -32.15 51.83
CA LEU A 17 20.90 -31.25 52.70
C LEU A 17 21.00 -29.72 52.55
N GLN A 18 19.87 -29.16 52.12
CA GLN A 18 19.45 -27.76 52.07
C GLN A 18 19.62 -26.99 53.40
N PRO A 19 19.95 -25.68 53.36
CA PRO A 19 19.77 -24.79 54.50
C PRO A 19 18.54 -23.86 54.39
N SER A 20 17.95 -23.69 55.56
CA SER A 20 16.82 -22.91 56.04
C SER A 20 16.97 -21.37 55.90
N ALA A 21 15.83 -20.65 55.82
CA ALA A 21 15.69 -19.19 56.09
C ALA A 21 16.09 -18.85 57.55
N PRO A 22 16.29 -17.58 58.02
CA PRO A 22 15.84 -16.23 57.56
C PRO A 22 16.93 -15.09 57.67
N LEU A 23 16.73 -13.79 57.36
CA LEU A 23 16.18 -12.71 58.22
C LEU A 23 16.01 -11.35 57.48
N GLN A 24 15.05 -10.58 57.99
CA GLN A 24 14.48 -9.28 57.61
C GLN A 24 15.44 -8.06 57.71
N ASP A 25 15.25 -7.05 56.85
CA ASP A 25 15.43 -5.63 57.20
C ASP A 25 14.34 -4.79 56.50
N ASP A 26 13.39 -4.31 57.30
CA ASP A 26 12.36 -3.34 56.94
C ASP A 26 12.89 -1.91 57.17
N VAL A 27 12.96 -1.04 56.15
CA VAL A 27 12.79 0.42 56.37
C VAL A 27 12.13 1.07 55.15
N HIS A 28 10.82 1.30 55.31
CA HIS A 28 10.04 2.47 54.89
C HIS A 28 10.69 3.51 53.97
N HIS A 29 10.20 3.59 52.72
CA HIS A 29 9.77 4.86 52.13
C HIS A 29 8.57 4.62 51.21
N ALA A 30 7.42 4.41 51.83
CA ALA A 30 6.15 4.80 51.22
C ALA A 30 5.82 6.20 51.76
N GLU A 31 6.17 7.23 50.99
CA GLU A 31 5.55 8.55 51.13
C GLU A 31 4.69 8.80 49.89
N GLN A 32 3.40 8.59 50.07
CA GLN A 32 2.36 9.01 49.12
C GLN A 32 2.30 10.54 49.12
N GLY A 33 2.34 11.14 47.93
CA GLY A 33 1.58 12.35 47.65
C GLY A 33 2.27 13.42 46.81
N ASN A 34 1.96 13.45 45.50
CA ASN A 34 1.45 14.68 44.90
C ASN A 34 0.52 14.37 43.71
N LYS A 35 -0.60 15.07 43.70
CA LYS A 35 -1.73 14.94 42.78
C LYS A 35 -1.38 15.54 41.40
N GLY A 36 -1.92 14.95 40.34
CA GLY A 36 -2.31 15.69 39.14
C GLY A 36 -1.22 16.05 38.12
N GLY A 37 -0.06 15.37 38.12
CA GLY A 37 0.89 15.52 37.03
C GLY A 37 0.41 14.74 35.80
N LEU A 38 -0.09 15.43 34.77
CA LEU A 38 -0.18 14.94 33.40
C LEU A 38 1.06 14.09 33.10
N SER A 39 0.93 12.77 33.15
CA SER A 39 1.98 11.88 32.68
C SER A 39 2.03 12.11 31.17
N PHE A 40 2.86 13.05 30.75
CA PHE A 40 3.24 13.25 29.36
C PHE A 40 3.94 11.96 28.92
N ASP A 41 3.13 10.97 28.57
CA ASP A 41 3.59 9.68 28.11
C ASP A 41 4.37 9.92 26.82
N ASN A 42 5.68 9.70 26.84
CA ASN A 42 6.56 9.90 25.70
C ASN A 42 6.09 9.14 24.45
N ARG A 43 5.31 8.05 24.62
CA ARG A 43 4.66 7.34 23.51
C ARG A 43 3.53 8.15 22.89
N SER A 44 2.66 8.77 23.68
CA SER A 44 1.61 9.67 23.17
C SER A 44 2.18 10.90 22.43
N ILE A 45 3.27 11.49 22.92
CA ILE A 45 3.96 12.62 22.24
C ILE A 45 4.55 12.14 20.91
N ARG A 46 5.22 10.98 20.90
CA ARG A 46 5.81 10.40 19.69
C ARG A 46 4.74 10.01 18.67
N GLN A 47 3.63 9.39 19.10
CA GLN A 47 2.52 9.05 18.22
C GLN A 47 1.81 10.29 17.67
N GLY A 48 1.65 11.33 18.49
CA GLY A 48 1.12 12.63 18.04
C GLY A 48 2.01 13.29 16.98
N PHE A 49 3.34 13.26 17.19
CA PHE A 49 4.30 13.74 16.19
C PHE A 49 4.24 12.92 14.90
N VAL A 50 4.28 11.59 14.99
CA VAL A 50 4.22 10.69 13.83
C VAL A 50 2.93 10.92 13.04
N ARG A 51 1.78 11.00 13.70
CA ARG A 51 0.49 11.26 13.03
C ARG A 51 0.47 12.63 12.34
N LYS A 52 1.01 13.67 13.00
CA LYS A 52 1.13 15.01 12.42
C LYS A 52 1.98 14.98 11.15
N VAL A 53 3.16 14.37 11.23
CA VAL A 53 4.10 14.26 10.09
C VAL A 53 3.47 13.45 8.95
N PHE A 54 2.86 12.30 9.26
CA PHE A 54 2.23 11.44 8.26
C PHE A 54 1.06 12.14 7.55
N CYS A 55 0.20 12.83 8.31
CA CYS A 55 -0.89 13.64 7.78
C CYS A 55 -0.38 14.72 6.80
N TRP A 56 0.70 15.44 7.15
CA TRP A 56 1.33 16.40 6.24
C TRP A 56 1.87 15.75 4.97
N VAL A 57 2.51 14.59 5.08
CA VAL A 57 3.01 13.84 3.91
C VAL A 57 1.87 13.41 2.99
N THR A 58 0.78 12.88 3.53
CA THR A 58 -0.42 12.50 2.75
C THR A 58 -1.01 13.70 2.02
N ILE A 59 -1.11 14.86 2.68
CA ILE A 59 -1.61 16.09 2.04
C ILE A 59 -0.67 16.54 0.91
N MET A 60 0.64 16.53 1.12
CA MET A 60 1.62 16.91 0.08
C MET A 60 1.56 15.97 -1.13
N MET A 61 1.38 14.67 -0.88
CA MET A 61 1.21 13.65 -1.93
C MET A 61 -0.09 13.88 -2.71
N LEU A 62 -1.20 14.14 -2.03
CA LEU A 62 -2.49 14.45 -2.66
C LEU A 62 -2.41 15.69 -3.57
N ILE A 63 -1.82 16.78 -3.09
CA ILE A 63 -1.68 18.03 -3.87
C ILE A 63 -0.84 17.78 -5.11
N THR A 64 0.33 17.14 -4.94
CA THR A 64 1.23 16.84 -6.05
C THR A 64 0.58 15.92 -7.07
N ALA A 65 -0.11 14.87 -6.63
CA ALA A 65 -0.84 13.96 -7.51
C ALA A 65 -1.97 14.67 -8.27
N THR A 66 -2.73 15.54 -7.61
CA THR A 66 -3.82 16.29 -8.23
C THR A 66 -3.32 17.23 -9.33
N ILE A 67 -2.26 18.01 -9.04
CA ILE A 67 -1.67 18.93 -10.01
C ILE A 67 -1.07 18.17 -11.19
N ALA A 68 -0.30 17.10 -10.92
CA ALA A 68 0.36 16.30 -11.95
C ALA A 68 -0.67 15.62 -12.89
N THR A 69 -1.67 14.96 -12.31
CA THR A 69 -2.71 14.25 -13.08
C THR A 69 -3.64 15.21 -13.81
N GLY A 70 -3.95 16.37 -13.23
CA GLY A 70 -4.71 17.43 -13.90
C GLY A 70 -3.98 17.98 -15.12
N TYR A 71 -2.69 18.29 -14.98
CA TYR A 71 -1.86 18.75 -16.10
C TYR A 71 -1.73 17.68 -17.19
N MET A 72 -1.42 16.44 -16.82
CA MET A 72 -1.35 15.32 -17.78
C MET A 72 -2.67 15.11 -18.51
N SER A 73 -3.79 15.13 -17.79
CA SER A 73 -5.13 15.01 -18.39
C SER A 73 -5.40 16.11 -19.40
N ALA A 74 -5.04 17.35 -19.08
CA ALA A 74 -5.22 18.49 -19.99
C ALA A 74 -4.40 18.30 -21.28
N VAL A 75 -3.13 17.92 -21.17
CA VAL A 75 -2.26 17.66 -22.33
C VAL A 75 -2.79 16.52 -23.20
N VAL A 76 -3.22 15.41 -22.58
CA VAL A 76 -3.79 14.26 -23.30
C VAL A 76 -5.09 14.67 -23.99
N CYS A 77 -6.03 15.30 -23.30
CA CYS A 77 -7.32 15.71 -23.86
C CYS A 77 -7.16 16.73 -25.00
N ALA A 78 -6.16 17.60 -24.95
CA ALA A 78 -5.89 18.57 -26.02
C ALA A 78 -5.53 17.90 -27.36
N GLN A 79 -5.07 16.64 -27.35
CA GLN A 79 -4.77 15.89 -28.57
C GLN A 79 -6.01 15.28 -29.24
N TYR A 80 -7.18 15.28 -28.57
CA TYR A 80 -8.39 14.63 -29.05
C TYR A 80 -9.54 15.64 -29.23
N THR A 81 -10.47 15.30 -30.13
CA THR A 81 -11.68 16.11 -30.32
C THR A 81 -12.55 16.13 -29.08
N ALA A 82 -13.22 17.27 -28.82
CA ALA A 82 -14.10 17.42 -27.67
C ALA A 82 -15.21 16.35 -27.63
N GLU A 83 -15.74 15.98 -28.80
CA GLU A 83 -16.72 14.89 -28.94
C GLU A 83 -16.17 13.56 -28.42
N SER A 84 -14.94 13.19 -28.81
CA SER A 84 -14.29 11.97 -28.34
C SER A 84 -14.02 12.00 -26.83
N VAL A 85 -13.56 13.14 -26.30
CA VAL A 85 -13.27 13.29 -24.86
C VAL A 85 -14.53 13.07 -24.03
N VAL A 86 -15.65 13.70 -24.42
CA VAL A 86 -16.94 13.55 -23.71
C VAL A 86 -17.47 12.13 -23.84
N LEU A 87 -17.40 11.52 -25.04
CA LEU A 87 -17.82 10.14 -25.24
C LEU A 87 -17.04 9.17 -24.35
N SER A 88 -15.72 9.29 -24.33
CA SER A 88 -14.85 8.44 -23.50
C SER A 88 -15.15 8.61 -22.01
N LEU A 89 -15.43 9.84 -21.55
CA LEU A 89 -15.79 10.09 -20.15
C LEU A 89 -17.10 9.40 -19.74
N ILE A 90 -18.11 9.42 -20.62
CA ILE A 90 -19.38 8.71 -20.40
C ILE A 90 -19.12 7.19 -20.33
N VAL A 91 -18.38 6.64 -21.28
CA VAL A 91 -18.06 5.21 -21.33
C VAL A 91 -17.28 4.79 -20.07
N THR A 92 -16.25 5.55 -19.67
CA THR A 92 -15.49 5.28 -18.45
C THR A 92 -16.40 5.29 -17.22
N THR A 93 -17.31 6.25 -17.11
CA THR A 93 -18.25 6.32 -15.97
C THR A 93 -19.11 5.07 -15.88
N VAL A 94 -19.67 4.61 -17.01
CA VAL A 94 -20.49 3.39 -17.06
C VAL A 94 -19.65 2.16 -16.71
N VAL A 95 -18.46 2.03 -17.29
CA VAL A 95 -17.55 0.90 -17.03
C VAL A 95 -17.14 0.86 -15.55
N CYS A 96 -16.74 1.99 -14.98
CA CYS A 96 -16.42 2.10 -13.55
C CYS A 96 -17.60 1.71 -12.67
N ALA A 97 -18.81 2.20 -12.96
CA ALA A 97 -20.00 1.85 -12.20
C ALA A 97 -20.29 0.34 -12.24
N LEU A 98 -20.16 -0.29 -13.42
CA LEU A 98 -20.31 -1.73 -13.57
C LEU A 98 -19.25 -2.51 -12.78
N ILE A 99 -18.00 -2.05 -12.79
CA ILE A 99 -16.90 -2.68 -12.03
C ILE A 99 -17.14 -2.54 -10.53
N ILE A 100 -17.55 -1.37 -10.04
CA ILE A 100 -17.87 -1.16 -8.63
C ILE A 100 -19.00 -2.09 -8.19
N VAL A 101 -20.08 -2.17 -8.97
CA VAL A 101 -21.20 -3.09 -8.70
C VAL A 101 -20.74 -4.54 -8.71
N PHE A 102 -19.91 -4.93 -9.69
CA PHE A 102 -19.34 -6.26 -9.79
C PHE A 102 -18.44 -6.60 -8.59
N ALA A 103 -17.54 -5.69 -8.22
CA ALA A 103 -16.61 -5.85 -7.11
C ALA A 103 -17.34 -6.01 -5.77
N MET A 104 -18.43 -5.27 -5.56
CA MET A 104 -19.30 -5.38 -4.38
C MET A 104 -20.08 -6.70 -4.30
N GLN A 105 -20.53 -7.23 -5.44
CA GLN A 105 -21.38 -8.43 -5.48
C GLN A 105 -20.58 -9.73 -5.55
N THR A 106 -19.34 -9.65 -6.01
CA THR A 106 -18.48 -10.81 -6.19
C THR A 106 -18.15 -11.45 -4.84
N LYS A 107 -18.41 -12.76 -4.73
CA LYS A 107 -18.08 -13.56 -3.54
C LYS A 107 -16.64 -14.08 -3.55
N TYR A 108 -15.96 -13.96 -4.68
CA TYR A 108 -14.55 -14.30 -4.83
C TYR A 108 -13.68 -13.16 -4.30
N ASP A 109 -12.77 -13.47 -3.40
CA ASP A 109 -11.76 -12.51 -2.96
C ASP A 109 -10.69 -12.34 -4.05
N LEU A 110 -10.79 -11.28 -4.85
CA LEU A 110 -9.80 -10.98 -5.90
C LEU A 110 -8.49 -10.50 -5.28
N THR A 111 -8.52 -10.00 -4.04
CA THR A 111 -7.34 -9.55 -3.28
C THR A 111 -6.34 -10.68 -3.06
N SER A 112 -6.80 -11.92 -2.93
CA SER A 112 -5.94 -13.10 -2.83
C SER A 112 -4.99 -13.27 -4.04
N CYS A 113 -5.29 -12.64 -5.19
CA CYS A 113 -4.48 -12.67 -6.40
C CYS A 113 -3.46 -11.52 -6.51
N MET A 114 -3.30 -10.69 -5.46
CA MET A 114 -2.48 -9.48 -5.47
C MET A 114 -1.03 -9.73 -5.96
N GLY A 115 -0.44 -10.87 -5.59
CA GLY A 115 0.93 -11.23 -6.03
C GLY A 115 1.07 -11.42 -7.55
N TYR A 116 0.09 -12.05 -8.21
CA TYR A 116 0.11 -12.23 -9.66
C TYR A 116 -0.04 -10.91 -10.41
N MET A 117 -0.86 -10.02 -9.85
CA MET A 117 -1.12 -8.71 -10.42
C MET A 117 0.15 -7.85 -10.35
N PHE A 118 0.86 -7.86 -9.20
CA PHE A 118 2.14 -7.18 -9.07
C PHE A 118 3.17 -7.59 -10.13
N ILE A 119 3.28 -8.89 -10.43
CA ILE A 119 4.15 -9.39 -11.50
C ILE A 119 3.71 -8.82 -12.86
N PHE A 120 2.41 -8.77 -13.12
CA PHE A 120 1.88 -8.21 -14.37
C PHE A 120 2.15 -6.70 -14.51
N LEU A 121 2.07 -5.93 -13.42
CA LEU A 121 2.42 -4.52 -13.40
C LEU A 121 3.89 -4.29 -13.75
N MET A 122 4.79 -5.14 -13.23
CA MET A 122 6.21 -5.11 -13.63
C MET A 122 6.39 -5.38 -15.13
N VAL A 123 5.64 -6.33 -15.69
CA VAL A 123 5.66 -6.63 -17.13
C VAL A 123 5.17 -5.44 -17.96
N ILE A 124 4.06 -4.80 -17.57
CA ILE A 124 3.57 -3.58 -18.25
C ILE A 124 4.63 -2.49 -18.17
N PHE A 125 5.24 -2.26 -17.01
CA PHE A 125 6.24 -1.22 -16.81
C PHE A 125 7.45 -1.40 -17.73
N VAL A 126 8.01 -2.62 -17.78
CA VAL A 126 9.13 -2.95 -18.69
C VAL A 126 8.70 -2.78 -20.15
N THR A 127 7.50 -3.26 -20.51
CA THR A 127 6.98 -3.12 -21.87
C THR A 127 6.75 -1.66 -22.26
N ALA A 128 6.31 -0.81 -21.34
CA ALA A 128 6.14 0.63 -21.56
C ALA A 128 7.47 1.32 -21.86
N ILE A 129 8.55 0.96 -21.14
CA ILE A 129 9.91 1.46 -21.42
C ILE A 129 10.37 1.00 -22.80
N LEU A 130 10.17 -0.28 -23.16
CA LEU A 130 10.53 -0.80 -24.47
C LEU A 130 9.77 -0.09 -25.60
N LEU A 131 8.47 0.17 -25.41
CA LEU A 131 7.65 0.90 -26.36
C LEU A 131 8.08 2.36 -26.49
N LEU A 132 8.48 3.01 -25.40
CA LEU A 132 9.06 4.36 -25.43
C LEU A 132 10.33 4.39 -26.30
N ILE A 133 11.25 3.45 -26.09
CA ILE A 133 12.50 3.35 -26.87
C ILE A 133 12.21 3.05 -28.35
N CYS A 134 11.25 2.16 -28.62
CA CYS A 134 10.82 1.78 -29.97
C CYS A 134 10.17 2.96 -30.72
N HIS A 135 9.38 3.78 -30.01
CA HIS A 135 8.79 5.00 -30.52
C HIS A 135 9.87 6.03 -30.88
N LEU A 136 10.86 6.23 -30.00
CA LEU A 136 11.99 7.14 -30.23
C LEU A 136 12.86 6.70 -31.43
N THR A 137 13.05 5.40 -31.61
CA THR A 137 13.84 4.83 -32.73
C THR A 137 13.05 4.77 -34.05
N ARG A 138 11.84 5.35 -34.11
CA ARG A 138 10.92 5.38 -35.28
C ARG A 138 10.49 4.00 -35.82
N PHE A 139 10.94 2.91 -35.22
CA PHE A 139 10.61 1.52 -35.59
C PHE A 139 9.10 1.22 -35.46
N TYR A 140 8.43 1.92 -34.54
CA TYR A 140 7.01 1.77 -34.24
C TYR A 140 6.04 2.17 -35.37
N ALA A 141 6.51 2.90 -36.39
CA ALA A 141 5.65 3.37 -37.49
C ALA A 141 5.13 2.24 -38.42
N ALA A 142 5.68 1.03 -38.31
CA ALA A 142 5.42 -0.06 -39.24
C ALA A 142 4.15 -0.90 -38.94
N ILE A 143 3.62 -0.88 -37.70
CA ILE A 143 2.57 -1.83 -37.28
C ILE A 143 1.48 -1.16 -36.40
N PRO A 144 0.49 -0.48 -37.00
CA PRO A 144 -0.54 0.24 -36.23
C PRO A 144 -1.46 -0.68 -35.41
N TRP A 145 -1.74 -1.90 -35.88
CA TRP A 145 -2.62 -2.85 -35.20
C TRP A 145 -2.06 -3.38 -33.87
N LEU A 146 -0.74 -3.44 -33.73
CA LEU A 146 -0.07 -3.85 -32.49
C LEU A 146 -0.42 -2.89 -31.34
N SER A 147 -0.45 -1.59 -31.61
CA SER A 147 -0.83 -0.55 -30.63
C SER A 147 -2.22 -0.78 -30.07
N PHE A 148 -3.15 -1.13 -30.95
CA PHE A 148 -4.55 -1.34 -30.60
C PHE A 148 -4.70 -2.57 -29.69
N VAL A 149 -4.13 -3.71 -30.08
CA VAL A 149 -4.17 -4.95 -29.29
C VAL A 149 -3.49 -4.75 -27.94
N TYR A 150 -2.35 -4.05 -27.91
CA TYR A 150 -1.64 -3.74 -26.67
C TYR A 150 -2.45 -2.86 -25.72
N THR A 151 -3.04 -1.78 -26.23
CA THR A 151 -3.89 -0.87 -25.44
C THR A 151 -5.12 -1.60 -24.92
N LEU A 152 -5.73 -2.47 -25.72
CA LEU A 152 -6.87 -3.29 -25.31
C LEU A 152 -6.49 -4.24 -24.16
N LEU A 153 -5.34 -4.92 -24.26
CA LEU A 153 -4.86 -5.81 -23.20
C LEU A 153 -4.62 -5.05 -21.90
N ILE A 154 -3.93 -3.91 -21.94
CA ILE A 154 -3.72 -3.06 -20.74
C ILE A 154 -5.05 -2.62 -20.16
N THR A 155 -6.02 -2.23 -21.01
CA THR A 155 -7.35 -1.79 -20.55
C THR A 155 -8.05 -2.89 -19.75
N LEU A 156 -8.03 -4.13 -20.25
CA LEU A 156 -8.62 -5.27 -19.53
C LEU A 156 -7.95 -5.51 -18.18
N PHE A 157 -6.63 -5.40 -18.11
CA PHE A 157 -5.90 -5.51 -16.85
C PHE A 157 -6.17 -4.36 -15.88
N CYS A 158 -6.28 -3.14 -16.38
CA CYS A 158 -6.63 -1.96 -15.58
C CYS A 158 -8.04 -2.11 -14.97
N VAL A 159 -9.00 -2.66 -15.72
CA VAL A 159 -10.34 -3.00 -15.23
C VAL A 159 -10.28 -4.03 -14.08
N MET A 160 -9.44 -5.04 -14.19
CA MET A 160 -9.22 -6.03 -13.12
C MET A 160 -8.57 -5.40 -11.87
N TYR A 161 -7.60 -4.50 -12.07
CA TYR A 161 -6.94 -3.73 -11.01
C TYR A 161 -7.93 -2.86 -10.24
N LEU A 162 -8.74 -2.08 -10.95
CA LEU A 162 -9.78 -1.26 -10.35
C LEU A 162 -10.74 -2.11 -9.49
N ALA A 163 -11.13 -3.30 -9.98
CA ALA A 163 -11.99 -4.21 -9.20
C ALA A 163 -11.33 -4.67 -7.89
N MET A 164 -10.02 -4.95 -7.88
CA MET A 164 -9.27 -5.32 -6.67
C MET A 164 -9.11 -4.14 -5.73
N ASP A 165 -8.78 -2.94 -6.23
CA ASP A 165 -8.62 -1.75 -5.40
C ASP A 165 -9.93 -1.39 -4.69
N ILE A 166 -11.06 -1.56 -5.37
CA ILE A 166 -12.40 -1.41 -4.77
C ILE A 166 -12.65 -2.46 -3.69
N GLN A 167 -12.24 -3.72 -3.90
CA GLN A 167 -12.38 -4.77 -2.88
C GLN A 167 -11.48 -4.53 -1.67
N MET A 168 -10.25 -4.06 -1.86
CA MET A 168 -9.35 -3.67 -0.78
C MET A 168 -9.92 -2.51 0.05
N LEU A 169 -10.60 -1.56 -0.59
CA LEU A 169 -11.31 -0.48 0.10
C LEU A 169 -12.50 -1.00 0.93
N MET A 170 -13.22 -2.01 0.43
CA MET A 170 -14.43 -2.55 1.09
C MET A 170 -14.16 -3.62 2.15
N GLY A 171 -13.06 -4.37 2.03
CA GLY A 171 -12.75 -5.56 2.82
C GLY A 171 -12.15 -5.32 4.22
N GLY A 172 -12.11 -4.08 4.71
CA GLY A 172 -11.51 -3.75 6.00
C GLY A 172 -12.34 -4.20 7.21
N GLU A 173 -12.10 -5.40 7.74
CA GLU A 173 -12.54 -5.76 9.09
C GLU A 173 -11.82 -4.90 10.15
N LYS A 174 -12.58 -4.05 10.87
CA LYS A 174 -12.42 -3.69 12.31
C LYS A 174 -11.05 -3.25 12.83
N ILE A 175 -10.16 -2.77 11.97
CA ILE A 175 -9.07 -1.90 12.38
C ILE A 175 -9.60 -0.48 12.22
N GLU A 176 -9.44 0.39 13.22
CA GLU A 176 -9.52 1.84 13.02
C GLU A 176 -8.45 2.20 11.99
N LEU A 177 -8.76 1.99 10.70
CA LEU A 177 -7.93 2.43 9.60
C LEU A 177 -7.74 3.92 9.84
N SER A 178 -6.49 4.29 10.03
CA SER A 178 -6.16 5.67 10.28
C SER A 178 -6.70 6.48 9.09
N PRO A 179 -7.37 7.65 9.28
CA PRO A 179 -8.01 8.40 8.20
C PRO A 179 -7.12 8.58 6.96
N GLU A 180 -5.81 8.59 7.18
CA GLU A 180 -4.76 8.71 6.20
C GLU A 180 -4.67 7.50 5.25
N GLU A 181 -4.90 6.26 5.72
CA GLU A 181 -4.91 5.05 4.87
C GLU A 181 -6.12 5.02 3.93
N HIS A 182 -7.27 5.49 4.41
CA HIS A 182 -8.46 5.68 3.58
C HIS A 182 -8.22 6.71 2.47
N VAL A 183 -7.54 7.82 2.79
CA VAL A 183 -7.18 8.84 1.79
C VAL A 183 -6.26 8.24 0.73
N MET A 184 -5.26 7.45 1.13
CA MET A 184 -4.35 6.81 0.19
C MET A 184 -5.06 5.81 -0.73
N ALA A 185 -5.97 4.99 -0.18
CA ALA A 185 -6.79 4.07 -0.98
C ALA A 185 -7.72 4.83 -1.96
N ALA A 186 -8.33 5.93 -1.52
CA ALA A 186 -9.16 6.77 -2.38
C ALA A 186 -8.34 7.42 -3.52
N ILE A 187 -7.12 7.87 -3.25
CA ILE A 187 -6.22 8.40 -4.28
C ILE A 187 -5.85 7.30 -5.28
N GLN A 188 -5.56 6.09 -4.82
CA GLN A 188 -5.23 4.97 -5.69
C GLN A 188 -6.39 4.66 -6.65
N ILE A 189 -7.62 4.55 -6.13
CA ILE A 189 -8.83 4.35 -6.96
C ILE A 189 -9.03 5.52 -7.93
N TYR A 190 -8.80 6.76 -7.51
CA TYR A 190 -8.88 7.93 -8.40
C TYR A 190 -7.88 7.83 -9.57
N LEU A 191 -6.63 7.42 -9.30
CA LEU A 191 -5.61 7.23 -10.33
C LEU A 191 -5.99 6.10 -11.30
N ASP A 192 -6.53 5.00 -10.79
CA ASP A 192 -6.99 3.89 -11.62
C ASP A 192 -8.16 4.29 -12.55
N VAL A 193 -9.12 5.06 -12.04
CA VAL A 193 -10.22 5.60 -12.85
C VAL A 193 -9.71 6.57 -13.93
N LEU A 194 -8.75 7.44 -13.61
CA LEU A 194 -8.13 8.33 -14.59
C LEU A 194 -7.32 7.58 -15.65
N ASN A 195 -6.56 6.57 -15.25
CA ASN A 195 -5.80 5.74 -16.18
C ASN A 195 -6.75 4.99 -17.12
N LEU A 196 -7.86 4.46 -16.61
CA LEU A 196 -8.91 3.83 -17.40
C LEU A 196 -9.55 4.82 -18.39
N PHE A 197 -9.77 6.07 -17.97
CA PHE A 197 -10.24 7.14 -18.86
C PHE A 197 -9.27 7.38 -20.02
N TRP A 198 -7.98 7.56 -19.74
CA TRP A 198 -6.99 7.78 -20.80
C TRP A 198 -6.85 6.58 -21.75
N LEU A 199 -6.97 5.35 -21.25
CA LEU A 199 -6.95 4.14 -22.06
C LEU A 199 -8.18 4.05 -22.98
N ILE A 200 -9.37 4.32 -22.45
CA ILE A 200 -10.61 4.36 -23.24
C ILE A 200 -10.56 5.50 -24.27
N LEU A 201 -10.02 6.66 -23.90
CA LEU A 201 -9.79 7.78 -24.82
C LEU A 201 -8.79 7.42 -25.92
N SER A 202 -7.73 6.66 -25.61
CA SER A 202 -6.79 6.16 -26.62
C SER A 202 -7.44 5.17 -27.59
N LEU A 203 -8.38 4.34 -27.12
CA LEU A 203 -9.09 3.35 -27.94
C LEU A 203 -10.17 3.97 -28.84
N LEU A 204 -10.94 4.91 -28.33
CA LEU A 204 -12.11 5.49 -29.01
C LEU A 204 -11.84 6.87 -29.63
N GLY A 205 -10.74 7.51 -29.23
CA GLY A 205 -10.50 8.91 -29.50
C GLY A 205 -10.07 9.20 -30.93
N LYS A 206 -10.76 10.17 -31.55
CA LYS A 206 -10.32 10.81 -32.79
C LYS A 206 -9.40 11.98 -32.44
N LYS A 207 -8.17 11.96 -32.97
CA LYS A 207 -7.19 13.03 -32.77
C LYS A 207 -7.63 14.32 -33.48
N ASN A 208 -7.29 15.46 -32.89
CA ASN A 208 -7.51 16.80 -33.46
C ASN A 208 -6.65 17.08 -34.69
#